data_AF-A0A7Y2UWT4-F1
#
_entry.id   AF-A0A7Y2UWT4-F1
#
_cell.length_a   1.000
_cell.length_b   1.000
_cell.length_c   1.000
_cell.angle_alpha   90.00
_cell.angle_beta   90.00
_cell.angle_gamma   90.00
#
_symmetry.space_group_name_H-M   'P 1'
#
loop_
_entity.id
_entity.type
_entity.pdbx_description
1 polymer ?
#
loop_
_entity_poly.entity_id
_entity_poly.type
_entity_poly.pdbx_seq_one_letter_code
_entity_poly.pdbx_strand_id
1 'polypeptide(L)'
;MEEEGVVYDDIGLDALHQESRKWISQLDFTSDEIDFFDHLLHSYVFEPDTPALFETLQGQQKDMAVSRKKCKVLRQALQEHENKLGGLLEISSETLDAAYKKQHLGLKHQMEGCMAHYQNLKADIFSYGQKVLKKRHRKDR
;
A
#
# COMPACT_ATOMS: atom_id res chain seq x y z
N MET A 1 -9.53 46.20 -11.50
CA MET A 1 -8.82 44.92 -11.79
C MET A 1 -8.38 44.42 -10.44
N GLU A 2 -9.30 43.77 -9.73
CA GLU A 2 -9.03 43.16 -8.44
C GLU A 2 -8.53 41.75 -8.77
N GLU A 3 -7.26 41.49 -8.50
CA GLU A 3 -6.71 40.14 -8.63
C GLU A 3 -7.37 39.26 -7.56
N GLU A 4 -8.07 38.24 -8.03
CA GLU A 4 -8.72 37.21 -7.23
C GLU A 4 -7.70 36.57 -6.28
N GLY A 5 -8.04 36.60 -4.99
CA GLY A 5 -7.30 35.90 -3.95
C GLY A 5 -7.27 34.41 -4.25
N VAL A 6 -6.06 33.86 -4.39
CA VAL A 6 -5.86 32.42 -4.30
C VAL A 6 -6.04 32.04 -2.84
N VAL A 7 -7.25 31.64 -2.48
CA VAL A 7 -7.55 30.95 -1.23
C VAL A 7 -6.78 29.63 -1.29
N TYR A 8 -5.60 29.59 -0.67
CA TYR A 8 -4.97 28.32 -0.33
C TYR A 8 -5.91 27.63 0.65
N ASP A 9 -6.66 26.66 0.15
CA ASP A 9 -7.52 25.77 0.92
C ASP A 9 -6.70 25.24 2.10
N ASP A 10 -7.01 25.73 3.30
CA ASP A 10 -6.37 25.28 4.52
C ASP A 10 -6.91 23.87 4.78
N ILE A 11 -6.19 22.85 4.27
CA ILE A 11 -6.51 21.46 4.57
C ILE A 11 -6.44 21.32 6.09
N GLY A 12 -7.62 21.25 6.71
CA GLY A 12 -7.77 21.21 8.15
C GLY A 12 -7.08 20.00 8.75
N LEU A 13 -6.66 20.13 10.00
CA LEU A 13 -6.06 19.06 10.81
C LEU A 13 -6.89 17.76 10.75
N ASP A 14 -8.21 17.87 10.81
CA ASP A 14 -9.13 16.74 10.71
C ASP A 14 -9.05 16.01 9.35
N ALA A 15 -8.85 16.74 8.26
CA ALA A 15 -8.73 16.12 6.93
C ALA A 15 -7.42 15.33 6.81
N LEU A 16 -6.31 15.88 7.33
CA LEU A 16 -5.01 15.18 7.35
C LEU A 16 -5.02 13.98 8.30
N HIS A 17 -5.74 14.09 9.43
CA HIS A 17 -5.99 12.98 10.35
C HIS A 17 -6.73 11.84 9.63
N GLN A 18 -7.87 12.16 9.00
CA GLN A 18 -8.69 11.19 8.28
C GLN A 18 -7.93 10.53 7.13
N GLU A 19 -7.14 11.30 6.38
CA GLU A 19 -6.32 10.78 5.28
C GLU A 19 -5.23 9.82 5.81
N SER A 20 -4.52 10.18 6.88
CA SER A 20 -3.52 9.32 7.53
C SER A 20 -4.13 8.01 8.03
N ARG A 21 -5.29 8.08 8.72
CA ARG A 21 -6.03 6.91 9.22
C ARG A 21 -6.49 5.99 8.09
N LYS A 22 -6.93 6.57 6.97
CA LYS A 22 -7.30 5.81 5.77
C LYS A 22 -6.10 5.07 5.19
N TRP A 23 -4.95 5.73 5.07
CA TRP A 23 -3.73 5.09 4.56
C TRP A 23 -3.23 3.97 5.47
N ILE A 24 -3.26 4.16 6.79
CA ILE A 24 -2.94 3.11 7.77
C ILE A 24 -3.82 1.88 7.55
N SER A 25 -5.13 2.08 7.39
CA SER A 25 -6.10 1.00 7.15
C SER A 25 -5.87 0.30 5.80
N GLN A 26 -5.54 1.06 4.75
CA GLN A 26 -5.20 0.52 3.44
C GLN A 26 -3.92 -0.33 3.48
N LEU A 27 -2.91 0.09 4.25
CA LEU A 27 -1.66 -0.65 4.42
C LEU A 27 -1.85 -1.94 5.20
N ASP A 28 -2.71 -1.94 6.23
CA ASP A 28 -3.11 -3.17 6.93
C ASP A 28 -3.77 -4.15 5.97
N PHE A 29 -4.82 -3.70 5.27
CA PHE A 29 -5.53 -4.53 4.32
C PHE A 29 -4.59 -5.08 3.24
N THR A 30 -3.67 -4.25 2.74
CA THR A 30 -2.66 -4.69 1.76
C THR A 30 -1.73 -5.75 2.34
N SER A 31 -1.31 -5.62 3.61
CA SER A 31 -0.48 -6.61 4.29
C SER A 31 -1.21 -7.94 4.42
N ASP A 32 -2.47 -7.91 4.89
CA ASP A 32 -3.31 -9.10 5.02
C ASP A 32 -3.57 -9.76 3.66
N GLU A 33 -3.75 -8.97 2.59
CA GLU A 33 -3.94 -9.49 1.24
C GLU A 33 -2.66 -10.11 0.67
N ILE A 34 -1.48 -9.57 0.99
CA ILE A 34 -0.19 -10.22 0.66
C ILE A 34 -0.06 -11.56 1.40
N ASP A 35 -0.45 -11.62 2.68
CA ASP A 35 -0.48 -12.86 3.46
C ASP A 35 -1.42 -13.91 2.85
N PHE A 36 -2.60 -13.48 2.42
CA PHE A 36 -3.54 -14.33 1.72
C PHE A 36 -2.94 -14.89 0.42
N PHE A 37 -2.32 -14.05 -0.41
CA PHE A 37 -1.70 -14.51 -1.65
C PHE A 37 -0.53 -15.47 -1.42
N ASP A 38 0.29 -15.21 -0.41
CA ASP A 38 1.38 -16.11 -0.05
C ASP A 38 0.85 -17.50 0.33
N HIS A 39 -0.16 -17.57 1.19
CA HIS A 39 -0.80 -18.85 1.53
C HIS A 39 -1.47 -19.51 0.33
N LEU A 40 -2.14 -18.73 -0.53
CA LEU A 40 -2.81 -19.24 -1.73
C LEU A 40 -1.81 -19.89 -2.69
N LEU A 41 -0.68 -19.22 -2.95
CA LEU A 41 0.34 -19.71 -3.87
C LEU A 41 1.13 -20.91 -3.32
N HIS A 42 1.14 -21.12 -2.01
CA HIS A 42 1.67 -22.33 -1.37
C HIS A 42 0.66 -23.50 -1.32
N SER A 43 -0.58 -23.30 -1.77
CA SER A 43 -1.56 -24.39 -1.79
C SER A 43 -1.29 -25.40 -2.92
N TYR A 44 -1.74 -26.65 -2.73
CA TYR A 44 -1.49 -27.77 -3.64
C TYR A 44 -1.89 -27.50 -5.11
N VAL A 45 -2.88 -26.62 -5.34
CA VAL A 45 -3.35 -26.26 -6.68
C VAL A 45 -2.26 -25.50 -7.46
N PHE A 46 -1.44 -24.72 -6.75
CA PHE A 46 -0.39 -23.87 -7.31
C PHE A 46 1.00 -24.46 -7.20
N GLU A 47 1.14 -25.70 -6.73
CA GLU A 47 2.42 -26.40 -6.78
C GLU A 47 2.95 -26.43 -8.22
N PRO A 48 4.14 -25.84 -8.48
CA PRO A 48 4.69 -25.75 -9.82
C PRO A 48 5.14 -27.14 -10.28
N ASP A 49 4.60 -27.60 -11.40
CA ASP A 49 4.96 -28.87 -12.04
C ASP A 49 5.98 -28.69 -13.18
N THR A 50 6.43 -27.45 -13.43
CA THR A 50 7.48 -27.12 -14.41
C THR A 50 8.48 -26.11 -13.84
N PRO A 51 9.75 -26.15 -14.28
CA PRO A 51 10.77 -25.19 -13.85
C PRO A 51 10.36 -23.73 -14.08
N ALA A 52 9.74 -23.42 -15.22
CA ALA A 52 9.29 -22.07 -15.54
C ALA A 52 8.22 -21.52 -14.56
N LEU A 53 7.31 -22.39 -14.09
CA LEU A 53 6.31 -22.00 -13.08
C LEU A 53 6.94 -21.82 -11.70
N PHE A 54 7.96 -22.62 -11.38
CA PHE A 54 8.72 -22.49 -10.14
C PHE A 54 9.50 -21.17 -10.09
N GLU A 55 10.21 -20.82 -11.17
CA GLU A 55 10.93 -19.55 -11.28
C GLU A 55 9.99 -18.35 -11.14
N THR A 56 8.83 -18.40 -11.79
CA THR A 56 7.82 -17.33 -11.69
C THR A 56 7.30 -17.19 -10.26
N LEU A 57 6.98 -18.32 -9.60
CA LEU A 57 6.51 -18.33 -8.22
C LEU A 57 7.57 -17.74 -7.26
N GLN A 58 8.83 -18.12 -7.42
CA GLN A 58 9.92 -17.55 -6.61
C GLN A 58 10.09 -16.04 -6.81
N GLY A 59 9.92 -15.55 -8.04
CA GLY A 59 9.92 -14.12 -8.33
C GLY A 59 8.80 -13.40 -7.56
N GLN A 60 7.58 -13.92 -7.66
CA GLN A 60 6.41 -13.38 -6.96
C GLN A 60 6.60 -13.38 -5.44
N GLN A 61 7.16 -14.45 -4.86
CA GLN A 61 7.45 -14.51 -3.42
C GLN A 61 8.43 -13.43 -2.97
N LYS A 62 9.48 -13.18 -3.75
CA LYS A 62 10.44 -12.10 -3.45
C LYS A 62 9.75 -10.73 -3.52
N ASP A 63 8.94 -10.49 -4.54
CA ASP A 63 8.23 -9.21 -4.70
C ASP A 63 7.16 -8.99 -3.62
N MET A 64 6.48 -10.06 -3.18
CA MET A 64 5.59 -10.05 -2.02
C MET A 64 6.35 -9.69 -0.74
N ALA A 65 7.51 -10.30 -0.48
CA ALA A 65 8.33 -9.99 0.69
C ALA A 65 8.81 -8.53 0.70
N VAL A 66 9.25 -8.02 -0.46
CA VAL A 66 9.65 -6.61 -0.61
C VAL A 66 8.46 -5.68 -0.37
N SER A 67 7.30 -5.97 -0.97
CA SER A 67 6.09 -5.15 -0.81
C SER A 67 5.61 -5.12 0.62
N ARG A 68 5.61 -6.28 1.31
CA ARG A 68 5.27 -6.39 2.73
C ARG A 68 6.19 -5.53 3.60
N LYS A 69 7.50 -5.60 3.37
CA LYS A 69 8.48 -4.78 4.11
C LYS A 69 8.25 -3.29 3.89
N LYS A 70 8.00 -2.87 2.65
CA LYS A 70 7.68 -1.47 2.31
C LYS A 70 6.40 -0.99 3.01
N CYS A 71 5.33 -1.79 2.97
CA CYS A 71 4.08 -1.47 3.65
C CYS A 71 4.28 -1.30 5.16
N LYS A 72 5.06 -2.19 5.78
CA LYS A 72 5.36 -2.12 7.22
C LYS A 72 6.14 -0.86 7.60
N VAL A 73 7.17 -0.50 6.83
CA VAL A 73 7.97 0.72 7.09
C VAL A 73 7.11 1.98 6.91
N LEU A 74 6.30 2.05 5.83
CA LEU A 74 5.44 3.19 5.60
C LEU A 74 4.34 3.32 6.67
N ARG A 75 3.79 2.18 7.12
CA ARG A 75 2.83 2.14 8.23
C ARG A 75 3.44 2.73 9.51
N GLN A 76 4.67 2.37 9.84
CA GLN A 76 5.37 2.90 11.02
C GLN A 76 5.56 4.42 10.90
N ALA A 77 6.01 4.90 9.73
CA ALA A 77 6.16 6.33 9.47
C ALA A 77 4.83 7.10 9.57
N LEU A 78 3.72 6.51 9.11
CA LEU A 78 2.38 7.08 9.25
C LEU A 78 1.91 7.11 10.69
N GLN A 79 2.19 6.07 11.47
CA GLN A 79 1.84 6.05 12.89
C GLN A 79 2.61 7.13 13.67
N GLU A 80 3.88 7.34 13.37
CA GLU A 80 4.67 8.43 13.96
C GLU A 80 4.14 9.81 13.54
N HIS A 81 3.73 9.96 12.28
CA HIS A 81 3.10 11.17 11.77
C HIS A 81 1.78 11.47 12.47
N GLU A 82 0.96 10.45 12.69
CA GLU A 82 -0.31 10.52 13.41
C GLU A 82 -0.12 10.90 14.88
N ASN A 83 0.89 10.31 15.55
CA ASN A 83 1.20 10.65 16.94
C ASN A 83 1.64 12.11 17.08
N LYS A 84 2.37 12.65 16.09
CA LYS A 84 2.74 14.08 16.06
C LYS A 84 1.52 14.98 15.89
N LEU A 85 0.53 14.55 15.11
CA LEU A 85 -0.74 15.28 14.94
C LEU A 85 -1.47 15.45 16.26
N GLY A 86 -1.54 14.38 17.07
CA GLY A 86 -2.13 14.41 18.40
C GLY A 86 -1.47 15.47 19.30
N GLY A 87 -0.13 15.54 19.29
CA GLY A 87 0.60 16.57 20.04
C GLY A 87 0.39 18.00 19.52
N LEU A 88 0.19 18.18 18.21
CA LEU A 88 -0.11 19.50 17.63
C LEU A 88 -1.52 20.00 17.97
N LEU A 89 -2.51 19.09 18.05
CA LEU A 89 -3.87 19.40 18.48
C LEU A 89 -3.94 19.89 19.93
N GLU A 90 -3.04 19.40 20.80
CA GLU A 90 -2.97 19.83 22.21
C GLU A 90 -2.32 21.22 22.40
N ILE A 91 -1.45 21.64 21.47
CA ILE A 91 -0.58 22.81 21.65
C ILE A 91 -1.03 24.04 20.84
N SER A 92 -1.68 23.88 19.68
CA SER A 92 -1.92 25.01 18.75
C SER A 92 -3.34 25.05 18.18
N SER A 93 -4.02 26.20 18.40
CA SER A 93 -5.36 26.50 17.91
C SER A 93 -5.40 27.27 16.58
N GLU A 94 -4.27 27.75 16.03
CA GLU A 94 -4.36 28.82 15.02
C GLU A 94 -3.53 28.65 13.73
N THR A 95 -2.51 27.79 13.66
CA THR A 95 -1.86 27.48 12.36
C THR A 95 -1.17 26.13 12.36
N LEU A 96 -1.43 25.33 11.32
CA LEU A 96 -0.72 24.09 11.10
C LEU A 96 0.67 24.36 10.52
N ASP A 97 1.71 23.81 11.16
CA ASP A 97 3.10 23.95 10.73
C ASP A 97 3.28 23.53 9.26
N ALA A 98 3.85 24.43 8.45
CA ALA A 98 4.18 24.15 7.05
C ALA A 98 5.10 22.93 6.91
N ALA A 99 5.96 22.67 7.90
CA ALA A 99 6.80 21.47 7.93
C ALA A 99 5.95 20.19 8.06
N TYR A 100 4.88 20.21 8.86
CA TYR A 100 3.96 19.09 9.01
C TYR A 100 3.20 18.82 7.71
N LYS A 101 2.66 19.87 7.07
CA LYS A 101 1.99 19.74 5.74
C LYS A 101 2.95 19.15 4.70
N LYS A 102 4.20 19.61 4.68
CA LYS A 102 5.24 19.07 3.78
C LYS A 102 5.57 17.61 4.06
N GLN A 103 5.69 17.22 5.33
CA GLN A 103 5.90 15.82 5.72
C GLN A 103 4.73 14.94 5.26
N HIS A 104 3.50 15.41 5.46
CA HIS A 104 2.29 14.68 5.04
C HIS A 104 2.23 14.47 3.52
N LEU A 105 2.56 15.50 2.72
CA LEU A 105 2.68 15.36 1.27
C LEU A 105 3.76 14.35 0.85
N GLY A 106 4.88 14.30 1.58
CA GLY A 106 5.91 13.28 1.36
C GLY A 106 5.41 11.85 1.64
N LEU A 107 4.58 11.67 2.67
CA LEU A 107 3.95 10.38 2.98
C LEU A 107 2.90 10.01 1.93
N LYS A 108 2.13 10.98 1.41
CA LYS A 108 1.20 10.78 0.31
C LYS A 108 1.88 10.18 -0.91
N HIS A 109 2.99 10.78 -1.34
CA HIS A 109 3.73 10.30 -2.50
C HIS A 109 4.28 8.87 -2.30
N GLN A 110 4.77 8.58 -1.09
CA GLN A 110 5.20 7.21 -0.73
C GLN A 110 4.04 6.22 -0.77
N MET A 111 2.86 6.63 -0.30
CA MET A 111 1.65 5.81 -0.33
C MET A 111 1.21 5.50 -1.76
N GLU A 112 1.14 6.52 -2.62
CA GLU A 112 0.81 6.35 -4.04
C GLU A 112 1.78 5.39 -4.73
N GLY A 113 3.10 5.56 -4.51
CA GLY A 113 4.12 4.65 -5.05
C GLY A 113 4.01 3.23 -4.52
N CYS A 114 3.75 3.07 -3.22
CA CYS A 114 3.56 1.75 -2.59
C CYS A 114 2.32 1.03 -3.15
N MET A 115 1.20 1.75 -3.29
CA MET A 115 -0.05 1.19 -3.80
C MET A 115 0.06 0.85 -5.29
N ALA A 116 0.70 1.69 -6.11
CA ALA A 116 0.93 1.39 -7.52
C ALA A 116 1.79 0.13 -7.70
N HIS A 117 2.89 0.00 -6.93
CA HIS A 117 3.72 -1.21 -6.95
C HIS A 117 2.91 -2.45 -6.54
N TYR A 118 2.09 -2.32 -5.50
CA TYR A 118 1.26 -3.41 -5.03
C TYR A 118 0.20 -3.84 -6.07
N GLN A 119 -0.44 -2.88 -6.74
CA GLN A 119 -1.42 -3.18 -7.80
C GLN A 119 -0.80 -3.98 -8.95
N ASN A 120 0.44 -3.65 -9.36
CA ASN A 120 1.16 -4.40 -10.38
C ASN A 120 1.45 -5.83 -9.93
N LEU A 121 1.97 -6.01 -8.71
CA LEU A 121 2.21 -7.33 -8.13
C LEU A 121 0.91 -8.16 -8.08
N LYS A 122 -0.19 -7.55 -7.66
CA LYS A 122 -1.51 -8.20 -7.61
C LYS A 122 -1.96 -8.66 -9.00
N ALA A 123 -1.79 -7.84 -10.02
CA ALA A 123 -2.10 -8.21 -11.40
C ALA A 123 -1.26 -9.40 -11.89
N ASP A 124 0.04 -9.43 -11.54
CA ASP A 124 0.94 -10.53 -11.89
C ASP A 124 0.54 -11.83 -11.20
N ILE A 125 0.16 -11.78 -9.91
CA ILE A 125 -0.33 -12.94 -9.16
C ILE A 125 -1.62 -13.49 -9.80
N PHE A 126 -2.57 -12.63 -10.17
CA PHE A 126 -3.78 -13.07 -10.87
C PHE A 126 -3.49 -13.70 -12.23
N SER A 127 -2.58 -13.11 -13.01
CA SER A 127 -2.16 -13.64 -14.31
C SER A 127 -1.52 -15.02 -14.17
N TYR A 128 -0.63 -15.18 -13.19
CA TYR A 128 -0.05 -16.49 -12.85
C TYR A 128 -1.13 -17.49 -12.45
N GLY A 129 -2.02 -17.10 -11.53
CA GLY A 129 -3.05 -18.01 -11.03
C GLY A 129 -4.00 -18.48 -12.14
N GLN A 130 -4.40 -17.59 -13.04
CA GLN A 130 -5.20 -17.95 -14.21
C GLN A 130 -4.49 -18.95 -15.13
N LYS A 131 -3.18 -18.81 -15.36
CA LYS A 131 -2.40 -19.74 -16.18
C LYS A 131 -2.35 -21.13 -15.54
N VAL A 132 -2.09 -21.19 -14.24
CA VAL A 132 -2.03 -22.44 -13.48
C VAL A 132 -3.39 -23.15 -13.49
N LEU A 133 -4.47 -22.44 -13.15
CA LEU A 133 -5.82 -23.01 -13.12
C LEU A 133 -6.27 -23.53 -14.49
N LYS A 134 -6.01 -22.78 -15.57
CA LYS A 134 -6.30 -23.24 -16.94
C LYS A 134 -5.52 -24.49 -17.32
N LYS A 135 -4.25 -24.60 -16.90
CA LYS A 135 -3.42 -25.77 -17.16
C LYS A 135 -3.95 -27.00 -16.42
N ARG A 136 -4.30 -26.87 -15.14
CA ARG A 136 -4.85 -27.96 -14.31
C ARG A 136 -6.19 -28.47 -14.85
N HIS A 137 -7.12 -27.56 -15.18
CA HIS A 137 -8.41 -27.93 -15.79
C HIS A 137 -8.27 -28.71 -17.12
N ARG A 138 -7.22 -28.44 -17.92
CA ARG A 138 -6.97 -29.21 -19.15
C ARG A 138 -6.38 -30.59 -18.91
N LYS A 139 -5.73 -30.83 -17.77
CA LYS A 139 -5.09 -32.10 -17.42
C LYS A 139 -6.09 -33.11 -16.85
N ASP A 140 -7.18 -32.64 -16.27
CA ASP A 140 -8.27 -33.45 -15.71
C ASP A 140 -9.32 -33.88 -16.77
N ARG A 141 -9.08 -33.58 -18.06
CA ARG A 141 -9.97 -33.86 -19.19
C ARG A 141 -9.36 -34.89 -20.13
#